data_AF-A0A8R7NX56-F1
#
_entry.id   AF-A0A8R7NX56-F1
#
_cell.length_a   1.000
_cell.length_b   1.000
_cell.length_c   1.000
_cell.angle_alpha   90.00
_cell.angle_beta   90.00
_cell.angle_gamma   90.00
#
_symmetry.space_group_name_H-M   'P 1'
#
loop_
_entity.id
_entity.type
_entity.pdbx_description
1 polymer ?
#
loop_
_entity_poly.entity_id
_entity_poly.type
_entity_poly.pdbx_seq_one_letter_code
_entity_poly.pdbx_strand_id
1 'polypeptide(L)'
;ELLIDVLLKIRDDAAAARTSVLSRRWLRVWTLLPELHFLPHNDPHRIRLALTTHEAPTLGFLDVAVIDATTESMVAWLQIAARRLSGHLLLINTEENTSLDEAGERGAFELPCFEDAMSISLELGRLGLVVPSSGVFARLTNLILNRVRLHGSSMLGDALS
;
A
#
# COMPACT_ATOMS: atom_id res chain seq x y z
N GLU A 1 -11.90 -22.54 9.88
CA GLU A 1 -11.47 -22.74 8.49
C GLU A 1 -12.55 -22.38 7.47
N LEU A 2 -13.75 -22.97 7.52
CA LEU A 2 -14.89 -22.63 6.64
C LEU A 2 -15.24 -21.13 6.53
N LEU A 3 -15.09 -20.34 7.61
CA LEU A 3 -15.38 -18.90 7.58
C LEU A 3 -14.34 -18.11 6.75
N ILE A 4 -13.08 -18.52 6.80
CA ILE A 4 -11.99 -17.91 6.02
C ILE A 4 -12.18 -18.23 4.54
N ASP A 5 -12.53 -19.48 4.21
CA ASP A 5 -12.84 -19.89 2.84
C ASP A 5 -14.07 -19.18 2.26
N VAL A 6 -15.11 -18.98 3.07
CA VAL A 6 -16.29 -18.22 2.65
C VAL A 6 -15.91 -16.75 2.38
N LEU A 7 -15.00 -16.18 3.17
CA LEU A 7 -14.54 -14.81 2.96
C LEU A 7 -13.64 -14.64 1.75
N LEU A 8 -12.73 -15.59 1.52
CA LEU A 8 -11.91 -15.67 0.32
C LEU A 8 -12.76 -15.93 -0.93
N LYS A 9 -13.96 -16.52 -0.79
CA LYS A 9 -14.93 -16.67 -1.88
C LYS A 9 -15.82 -15.45 -2.11
N ILE A 10 -16.04 -14.60 -1.08
CA ILE A 10 -16.74 -13.30 -1.20
C ILE A 10 -15.78 -12.19 -1.68
N ARG A 11 -14.53 -12.53 -2.02
CA ARG A 11 -13.43 -11.66 -2.46
C ARG A 11 -13.71 -10.79 -3.70
N ASP A 12 -14.90 -10.86 -4.28
CA ASP A 12 -15.38 -9.90 -5.30
C ASP A 12 -16.02 -8.65 -4.67
N ASP A 13 -16.48 -8.75 -3.42
CA ASP A 13 -17.15 -7.67 -2.72
C ASP A 13 -16.28 -7.16 -1.58
N ALA A 14 -15.54 -6.07 -1.84
CA ALA A 14 -14.91 -5.22 -0.83
C ALA A 14 -15.85 -4.86 0.36
N ALA A 15 -17.15 -5.16 0.28
CA ALA A 15 -18.14 -5.13 1.38
C ALA A 15 -17.79 -6.00 2.60
N ALA A 16 -17.22 -7.19 2.40
CA ALA A 16 -16.94 -8.10 3.52
C ALA A 16 -15.75 -7.60 4.36
N ALA A 17 -14.71 -7.08 3.70
CA ALA A 17 -13.61 -6.38 4.37
C ALA A 17 -14.08 -5.04 5.03
N ARG A 18 -15.00 -4.31 4.37
CA ARG A 18 -15.64 -3.10 4.94
C ARG A 18 -16.37 -3.36 6.27
N THR A 19 -16.97 -4.54 6.44
CA THR A 19 -17.82 -4.87 7.60
C THR A 19 -17.11 -5.68 8.69
N SER A 20 -15.99 -6.34 8.37
CA SER A 20 -15.23 -7.14 9.32
C SER A 20 -14.52 -6.30 10.40
N VAL A 21 -14.10 -5.07 10.07
CA VAL A 21 -13.49 -4.14 11.04
C VAL A 21 -14.49 -3.69 12.12
N LEU A 22 -15.80 -3.80 11.87
CA LEU A 22 -16.86 -3.27 12.75
C LEU A 22 -17.43 -4.28 13.75
N SER A 23 -17.04 -5.56 13.68
CA SER A 23 -17.57 -6.60 14.56
C SER A 23 -16.49 -7.23 15.43
N ARG A 24 -16.70 -7.33 16.77
CA ARG A 24 -15.70 -7.87 17.71
C ARG A 24 -15.23 -9.29 17.39
N ARG A 25 -16.10 -10.11 16.78
CA ARG A 25 -15.77 -11.48 16.37
C ARG A 25 -14.90 -11.52 15.12
N TRP A 26 -15.00 -10.47 14.30
CA TRP A 26 -14.26 -10.27 13.07
C TRP A 26 -12.94 -9.51 13.30
N LEU A 27 -12.87 -8.71 14.37
CA LEU A 27 -11.65 -8.07 14.91
C LEU A 27 -10.49 -9.05 15.18
N ARG A 28 -10.77 -10.33 15.42
CA ARG A 28 -9.73 -11.38 15.55
C ARG A 28 -9.44 -12.14 14.25
N VAL A 29 -10.36 -12.08 13.29
CA VAL A 29 -10.21 -12.81 12.02
C VAL A 29 -9.43 -11.96 11.04
N TRP A 30 -9.64 -10.63 11.02
CA TRP A 30 -8.91 -9.75 10.10
C TRP A 30 -7.40 -9.69 10.39
N THR A 31 -6.96 -9.88 11.65
CA THR A 31 -5.53 -9.87 12.00
C THR A 31 -4.76 -11.00 11.33
N LEU A 32 -5.45 -12.03 10.83
CA LEU A 32 -4.86 -13.19 10.17
C LEU A 32 -5.12 -13.23 8.67
N LEU A 33 -5.75 -12.21 8.09
CA LEU A 33 -6.09 -12.23 6.67
C LEU A 33 -4.83 -12.02 5.81
N PRO A 34 -4.64 -12.80 4.75
CA PRO A 34 -3.52 -12.59 3.84
C PRO A 34 -3.71 -11.33 2.96
N GLU A 35 -4.89 -10.72 2.98
CA GLU A 35 -5.28 -9.61 2.10
C GLU A 35 -5.88 -8.47 2.94
N LEU A 36 -5.42 -7.23 2.74
CA LEU A 36 -5.91 -6.04 3.43
C LEU A 36 -6.28 -4.94 2.44
N HIS A 37 -7.41 -4.29 2.70
CA HIS A 37 -7.96 -3.20 1.88
C HIS A 37 -8.27 -1.97 2.73
N PHE A 38 -7.79 -0.80 2.30
CA PHE A 38 -8.01 0.48 2.95
C PHE A 38 -8.60 1.48 1.95
N LEU A 39 -9.75 2.08 2.29
CA LEU A 39 -10.48 3.00 1.42
C LEU A 39 -10.05 4.46 1.63
N PRO A 40 -10.32 5.37 0.65
CA PRO A 40 -9.82 6.75 0.62
C PRO A 40 -10.14 7.61 1.85
N HIS A 41 -11.17 7.23 2.60
CA HIS A 41 -11.63 7.96 3.79
C HIS A 41 -10.95 7.50 5.09
N ASN A 42 -10.01 6.56 4.99
CA ASN A 42 -9.23 6.13 6.14
C ASN A 42 -8.06 7.07 6.38
N ASP A 43 -7.96 7.57 7.61
CA ASP A 43 -6.76 8.25 8.10
C ASP A 43 -5.53 7.34 7.90
N PRO A 44 -4.45 7.81 7.23
CA PRO A 44 -3.20 7.07 7.09
C PRO A 44 -2.64 6.51 8.41
N HIS A 45 -2.88 7.17 9.55
CA HIS A 45 -2.50 6.65 10.86
C HIS A 45 -3.23 5.34 11.21
N ARG A 46 -4.47 5.15 10.73
CA ARG A 46 -5.21 3.89 10.89
C ARG A 46 -4.64 2.77 10.04
N ILE A 47 -4.12 3.07 8.86
CA ILE A 47 -3.43 2.08 8.01
C ILE A 47 -2.21 1.56 8.77
N ARG A 48 -1.39 2.47 9.28
CA ARG A 48 -0.23 2.11 10.11
C ARG A 48 -0.64 1.27 11.31
N LEU A 49 -1.64 1.71 12.07
CA LEU A 49 -2.13 0.98 13.25
C LEU A 49 -2.63 -0.42 12.89
N ALA A 50 -3.41 -0.54 11.81
CA ALA A 50 -3.90 -1.82 11.32
C ALA A 50 -2.74 -2.74 10.92
N LEU A 51 -1.76 -2.26 10.15
CA LEU A 51 -0.58 -3.06 9.80
C LEU A 51 0.25 -3.46 11.03
N THR A 52 0.35 -2.62 12.07
CA THR A 52 1.03 -3.00 13.32
C THR A 52 0.27 -4.03 14.15
N THR A 53 -1.06 -4.00 14.10
CA THR A 53 -1.93 -4.94 14.85
C THR A 53 -2.19 -6.22 14.06
N HIS A 54 -1.91 -6.21 12.75
CA HIS A 54 -2.03 -7.38 11.90
C HIS A 54 -0.99 -8.44 12.30
N GLU A 55 -1.44 -9.66 12.53
CA GLU A 55 -0.64 -10.78 13.05
C GLU A 55 -0.14 -11.72 11.95
N ALA A 56 -0.73 -11.71 10.74
CA ALA A 56 -0.33 -12.65 9.69
C ALA A 56 1.14 -12.43 9.28
N PRO A 57 1.99 -13.47 9.23
CA PRO A 57 3.42 -13.29 8.95
C PRO A 57 3.67 -12.72 7.54
N THR A 58 2.83 -13.07 6.58
CA THR A 58 2.90 -12.63 5.20
C THR A 58 1.61 -11.96 4.76
N LEU A 59 1.74 -10.98 3.87
CA LEU A 59 0.64 -10.23 3.26
C LEU A 59 0.68 -10.47 1.75
N GLY A 60 -0.27 -11.25 1.25
CA GLY A 60 -0.39 -11.57 -0.17
C GLY A 60 -0.98 -10.43 -1.00
N PHE A 61 -1.78 -9.55 -0.39
CA PHE A 61 -2.38 -8.41 -1.09
C PHE A 61 -2.56 -7.22 -0.16
N LEU A 62 -2.16 -6.04 -0.64
CA LEU A 62 -2.40 -4.78 0.04
C LEU A 62 -2.94 -3.76 -0.96
N ASP A 63 -4.16 -3.31 -0.73
CA ASP A 63 -4.81 -2.27 -1.52
C ASP A 63 -5.13 -1.08 -0.62
N VAL A 64 -4.55 0.05 -0.98
CA VAL A 64 -4.60 1.28 -0.20
C VAL A 64 -5.03 2.40 -1.12
N ALA A 65 -6.17 2.98 -0.82
CA ALA A 65 -6.58 4.26 -1.37
C ALA A 65 -6.56 5.31 -0.26
N VAL A 66 -5.95 6.47 -0.54
CA VAL A 66 -5.81 7.60 0.38
C VAL A 66 -6.05 8.92 -0.37
N ILE A 67 -6.43 9.96 0.36
CA ILE A 67 -6.62 11.30 -0.18
C ILE A 67 -5.56 12.22 0.43
N ASP A 68 -4.87 12.99 -0.40
CA ASP A 68 -3.92 14.03 0.00
C ASP A 68 -2.86 13.58 1.02
N ALA A 69 -2.37 12.35 0.86
CA ALA A 69 -1.37 11.80 1.76
C ALA A 69 -0.09 12.66 1.78
N THR A 70 0.58 12.67 2.93
CA THR A 70 1.90 13.28 3.10
C THR A 70 2.98 12.22 2.94
N THR A 71 4.20 12.63 2.60
CA THR A 71 5.35 11.72 2.52
C THR A 71 5.55 10.98 3.85
N GLU A 72 5.47 11.68 4.98
CA GLU A 72 5.61 11.10 6.32
C GLU A 72 4.56 10.03 6.60
N SER A 73 3.30 10.29 6.27
CA SER A 73 2.22 9.32 6.54
C SER A 73 2.37 8.07 5.69
N MET A 74 2.82 8.21 4.44
CA MET A 74 3.07 7.11 3.50
C MET A 74 4.22 6.22 3.97
N VAL A 75 5.37 6.82 4.28
CA VAL A 75 6.57 6.09 4.73
C VAL A 75 6.26 5.26 5.98
N ALA A 76 5.48 5.82 6.91
CA ALA A 76 5.22 5.19 8.20
C ALA A 76 4.53 3.82 8.11
N TRP A 77 3.68 3.59 7.10
CA TRP A 77 3.01 2.30 6.90
C TRP A 77 3.69 1.45 5.81
N LEU A 78 4.27 2.07 4.78
CA LEU A 78 4.97 1.37 3.69
C LEU A 78 6.15 0.55 4.23
N GLN A 79 6.90 1.06 5.21
CA GLN A 79 8.00 0.33 5.83
C GLN A 79 7.55 -0.95 6.55
N ILE A 80 6.33 -0.94 7.11
CA ILE A 80 5.76 -2.12 7.77
C ILE A 80 5.29 -3.12 6.73
N ALA A 81 4.63 -2.63 5.67
CA ALA A 81 4.17 -3.47 4.57
C ALA A 81 5.33 -4.15 3.83
N ALA A 82 6.42 -3.42 3.56
CA ALA A 82 7.57 -3.90 2.79
C ALA A 82 8.19 -5.18 3.34
N ARG A 83 8.19 -5.35 4.66
CA ARG A 83 8.77 -6.54 5.33
C ARG A 83 7.91 -7.80 5.23
N ARG A 84 6.65 -7.66 4.82
CA ARG A 84 5.64 -8.73 4.91
C ARG A 84 4.95 -9.01 3.59
N LEU A 85 4.97 -8.04 2.67
CA LEU A 85 4.28 -8.15 1.40
C LEU A 85 4.97 -9.14 0.48
N SER A 86 4.25 -10.21 0.12
CA SER A 86 4.75 -11.28 -0.74
C SER A 86 4.01 -11.44 -2.06
N GLY A 87 2.97 -10.63 -2.29
CA GLY A 87 2.17 -10.64 -3.51
C GLY A 87 2.05 -9.25 -4.12
N HIS A 88 0.88 -8.61 -3.99
CA HIS A 88 0.58 -7.38 -4.74
C HIS A 88 0.36 -6.16 -3.85
N LEU A 89 0.96 -5.03 -4.24
CA LEU A 89 0.64 -3.70 -3.72
C LEU A 89 -0.14 -2.92 -4.77
N LEU A 90 -1.33 -2.44 -4.40
CA LEU A 90 -2.04 -1.38 -5.09
C LEU A 90 -2.12 -0.17 -4.17
N LEU A 91 -1.62 0.97 -4.64
CA LEU A 91 -1.62 2.21 -3.89
C LEU A 91 -2.12 3.34 -4.77
N ILE A 92 -3.20 3.98 -4.35
CA ILE A 92 -3.82 5.11 -5.02
C ILE A 92 -3.91 6.28 -4.04
N ASN A 93 -3.12 7.33 -4.29
CA ASN A 93 -3.25 8.61 -3.63
C ASN A 93 -3.96 9.60 -4.57
N THR A 94 -5.19 9.94 -4.24
CA THR A 94 -5.96 10.96 -4.95
C THR A 94 -5.81 12.32 -4.30
N GLU A 95 -6.05 13.39 -5.05
CA GLU A 95 -6.02 14.76 -4.54
C GLU A 95 -7.45 15.26 -4.36
N GLU A 96 -7.76 15.84 -3.20
CA GLU A 96 -8.99 16.62 -3.02
C GLU A 96 -8.79 17.95 -3.73
N ASN A 97 -9.70 18.29 -4.66
CA ASN A 97 -9.65 19.45 -5.55
C ASN A 97 -9.09 20.71 -4.85
N THR A 98 -7.79 20.96 -5.02
CA THR A 98 -7.19 22.24 -4.71
C THR A 98 -7.03 22.98 -6.02
N SER A 99 -7.61 24.18 -6.07
CA SER A 99 -7.57 25.11 -7.20
C SER A 99 -6.20 25.10 -7.90
N LEU A 100 -6.24 25.07 -9.24
CA LEU A 100 -5.15 24.80 -10.18
C LEU A 100 -3.87 25.67 -10.05
N ASP A 101 -3.83 26.64 -9.14
CA ASP A 101 -2.85 27.72 -9.19
C ASP A 101 -1.79 27.77 -8.07
N GLU A 102 -1.84 26.94 -7.01
CA GLU A 102 -0.84 27.07 -5.92
C GLU A 102 -0.28 25.78 -5.29
N ALA A 103 -0.54 24.59 -5.82
CA ALA A 103 0.13 23.43 -5.27
C ALA A 103 1.55 23.33 -5.84
N GLY A 104 2.58 23.43 -4.99
CA GLY A 104 3.95 23.00 -5.30
C GLY A 104 4.07 21.48 -5.31
N GLU A 105 5.28 20.94 -5.50
CA GLU A 105 5.54 19.51 -5.26
C GLU A 105 5.29 19.17 -3.78
N ARG A 106 4.55 18.09 -3.47
CA ARG A 106 4.26 17.68 -2.07
C ARG A 106 5.46 16.96 -1.40
N GLY A 107 6.67 17.18 -1.92
CA GLY A 107 7.87 16.44 -1.56
C GLY A 107 7.92 15.05 -2.19
N ALA A 108 9.01 14.33 -1.93
CA ALA A 108 9.24 12.97 -2.39
C ALA A 108 9.61 12.05 -1.22
N PHE A 109 9.28 10.77 -1.33
CA PHE A 109 9.70 9.74 -0.37
C PHE A 109 10.37 8.57 -1.09
N GLU A 110 11.28 7.89 -0.41
CA GLU A 110 11.93 6.70 -0.95
C GLU A 110 11.01 5.48 -0.85
N LEU A 111 10.84 4.76 -1.95
CA LEU A 111 10.10 3.50 -1.95
C LEU A 111 10.90 2.45 -1.18
N PRO A 112 10.36 1.83 -0.12
CA PRO A 112 11.06 0.75 0.55
C PRO A 112 11.18 -0.48 -0.35
N CYS A 113 12.17 -1.32 -0.06
CA CYS A 113 12.45 -2.52 -0.85
C CYS A 113 11.44 -3.62 -0.51
N PHE A 114 10.66 -4.03 -1.49
CA PHE A 114 9.66 -5.09 -1.36
C PHE A 114 10.23 -6.39 -1.93
N GLU A 115 11.13 -7.04 -1.18
CA GLU A 115 11.92 -8.20 -1.64
C GLU A 115 11.04 -9.34 -2.16
N ASP A 116 9.96 -9.66 -1.44
CA ASP A 116 9.07 -10.76 -1.75
C ASP A 116 7.88 -10.39 -2.64
N ALA A 117 7.66 -9.10 -2.93
CA ALA A 117 6.49 -8.67 -3.68
C ALA A 117 6.60 -9.03 -5.17
N MET A 118 5.50 -9.52 -5.72
CA MET A 118 5.40 -9.94 -7.11
C MET A 118 4.94 -8.81 -8.03
N SER A 119 4.13 -7.88 -7.52
CA SER A 119 3.61 -6.76 -8.29
C SER A 119 3.43 -5.51 -7.45
N ILE A 120 3.79 -4.36 -8.00
CA ILE A 120 3.60 -3.06 -7.37
C ILE A 120 2.92 -2.12 -8.37
N SER A 121 1.80 -1.53 -7.96
CA SER A 121 1.05 -0.54 -8.74
C SER A 121 0.87 0.72 -7.91
N LEU A 122 1.43 1.83 -8.37
CA LEU A 122 1.43 3.11 -7.66
C LEU A 122 0.77 4.20 -8.50
N GLU A 123 -0.22 4.88 -7.92
CA GLU A 123 -0.73 6.17 -8.35
C GLU A 123 -0.54 7.17 -7.22
N LEU A 124 0.37 8.14 -7.38
CA LEU A 124 0.82 9.00 -6.28
C LEU A 124 0.35 10.46 -6.40
N GLY A 125 -0.25 10.83 -7.53
CA GLY A 125 -0.67 12.19 -7.82
C GLY A 125 0.53 13.14 -7.81
N ARG A 126 0.52 14.11 -6.91
CA ARG A 126 1.57 15.11 -6.74
C ARG A 126 2.72 14.72 -5.82
N LEU A 127 2.67 13.55 -5.20
CA LEU A 127 3.79 13.03 -4.41
C LEU A 127 4.90 12.52 -5.32
N GLY A 128 6.13 12.93 -5.02
CA GLY A 128 7.32 12.39 -5.63
C GLY A 128 7.70 11.02 -5.04
N LEU A 129 8.37 10.22 -5.85
CA LEU A 129 8.91 8.93 -5.48
C LEU A 129 10.41 8.91 -5.77
N VAL A 130 11.21 8.57 -4.78
CA VAL A 130 12.63 8.26 -4.94
C VAL A 130 12.78 6.76 -5.06
N VAL A 131 13.49 6.32 -6.10
CA VAL A 131 13.81 4.92 -6.31
C VAL A 131 14.92 4.54 -5.33
N PRO A 132 14.78 3.45 -4.56
CA PRO A 132 15.79 3.05 -3.61
C PRO A 132 17.13 2.82 -4.32
N SER A 133 18.19 3.38 -3.75
CA SER A 133 19.56 3.24 -4.29
C SER A 133 20.16 1.86 -4.00
N SER A 134 19.57 1.12 -3.06
CA SER A 134 19.99 -0.21 -2.64
C SER A 134 18.77 -1.05 -2.28
N GLY A 135 18.65 -2.21 -2.89
CA GLY A 135 17.62 -3.19 -2.58
C GLY A 135 17.05 -3.79 -3.84
N VAL A 136 17.07 -5.12 -3.87
CA VAL A 136 16.66 -5.90 -5.03
C VAL A 136 15.21 -6.28 -4.84
N PHE A 137 14.36 -5.89 -5.78
CA PHE A 137 13.00 -6.40 -5.88
C PHE A 137 13.01 -7.84 -6.43
N ALA A 138 13.53 -8.78 -5.64
CA ALA A 138 13.94 -10.11 -6.09
C ALA A 138 12.85 -10.91 -6.79
N ARG A 139 11.59 -10.73 -6.38
CA ARG A 139 10.43 -11.45 -6.93
C ARG A 139 9.51 -10.58 -7.80
N LEU A 140 9.85 -9.31 -8.00
CA LEU A 140 8.97 -8.37 -8.69
C LEU A 140 8.96 -8.65 -10.18
N THR A 141 7.77 -8.98 -10.67
CA THR A 141 7.53 -9.27 -12.10
C THR A 141 6.82 -8.13 -12.81
N ASN A 142 6.16 -7.25 -12.04
CA ASN A 142 5.33 -6.20 -12.61
C ASN A 142 5.40 -4.92 -11.76
N LEU A 143 5.79 -3.82 -12.40
CA LEU A 143 5.83 -2.49 -11.80
C LEU A 143 5.01 -1.53 -12.67
N ILE A 144 3.93 -0.98 -12.10
CA ILE A 144 3.05 -0.02 -12.75
C ILE A 144 3.14 1.31 -12.00
N LEU A 145 3.55 2.36 -12.70
CA LEU A 145 3.63 3.72 -12.17
C LEU A 145 2.69 4.61 -12.98
N ASN A 146 1.63 5.09 -12.36
CA ASN A 146 0.68 6.03 -12.95
C ASN A 146 0.77 7.36 -12.22
N ARG A 147 0.90 8.49 -12.93
CA ARG A 147 1.00 9.82 -12.30
C ARG A 147 2.01 9.85 -11.13
N VAL A 148 3.21 9.31 -11.36
CA VAL A 148 4.31 9.31 -10.39
C VAL A 148 5.40 10.25 -10.88
N ARG A 149 5.89 11.14 -10.02
CA ARG A 149 7.09 11.94 -10.28
C ARG A 149 8.30 11.24 -9.70
N LEU A 150 9.19 10.74 -10.54
CA LEU A 150 10.42 10.10 -10.07
C LEU A 150 11.48 11.17 -9.76
N HIS A 151 12.10 11.07 -8.59
CA HIS A 151 13.19 11.93 -8.15
C HIS A 151 14.44 11.08 -7.82
N GLY A 152 15.62 11.60 -8.14
CA GLY A 152 16.90 10.95 -7.85
C GLY A 152 17.71 10.59 -9.10
N SER A 153 19.00 10.29 -8.90
CA SER A 153 19.95 9.94 -9.96
C SER A 153 20.04 8.42 -10.22
N SER A 154 19.41 7.59 -9.38
CA SER A 154 19.38 6.14 -9.57
C SER A 154 18.49 5.78 -10.76
N MET A 155 19.03 5.02 -11.71
CA MET A 155 18.24 4.51 -12.81
C MET A 155 17.35 3.39 -12.27
N LEU A 156 16.06 3.40 -12.62
CA LEU A 156 15.08 2.39 -12.18
C LEU A 156 15.59 0.95 -12.39
N GLY A 157 16.44 0.74 -13.40
CA GLY A 157 17.06 -0.55 -13.71
C GLY A 157 18.00 -1.09 -12.64
N ASP A 158 18.70 -0.23 -11.88
CA ASP A 158 19.63 -0.68 -10.83
C ASP A 158 18.89 -1.25 -9.62
N ALA A 159 17.66 -0.78 -9.38
CA ALA A 159 16.81 -1.27 -8.29
C ALA A 159 16.05 -2.57 -8.66
N LEU A 160 15.84 -2.82 -9.95
CA LEU A 160 15.05 -3.95 -10.48
C LEU A 160 15.89 -5.18 -10.89
N SER A 161 17.19 -5.16 -10.62
CA SER A 161 18.16 -6.13 -11.15
C SER A 161 18.25 -7.44 -10.38
#